data_AF-A0A369XUM2-F1
#
_entry.id   AF-A0A369XUM2-F1
#
_cell.length_a   1.000
_cell.length_b   1.000
_cell.length_c   1.000
_cell.angle_alpha   90.00
_cell.angle_beta   90.00
_cell.angle_gamma   90.00
#
_symmetry.space_group_name_H-M   'P 1'
#
loop_
_entity.id
_entity.type
_entity.pdbx_description
1 polymer ?
#
loop_
_entity_poly.entity_id
_entity_poly.type
_entity_poly.pdbx_seq_one_letter_code
_entity_poly.pdbx_strand_id
1 'polypeptide(L)'
;MAEFVINQEVRTETPTVEVTLTANNALPLGRHTFRLVVVDDSGNSSIPDEVIVIVADTENPTAVLNAPRSVNFATSFNLDGSRSFDAGGGRVVAYQWTYMGQP
;
A
#
# COMPACT_ATOMS: atom_id res chain seq x y z
N MET A 1 14.04 19.29 0.92
CA MET A 1 13.10 18.15 0.91
C MET A 1 11.76 18.71 1.34
N ALA A 2 10.75 18.69 0.46
CA ALA A 2 9.44 19.23 0.78
C ALA A 2 8.57 18.12 1.35
N GLU A 3 7.95 18.36 2.50
CA GLU A 3 6.91 17.48 3.02
C GLU A 3 5.61 17.79 2.29
N PHE A 4 5.09 16.84 1.53
CA PHE A 4 3.79 16.97 0.87
C PHE A 4 2.68 16.56 1.82
N VAL A 5 2.03 17.56 2.41
CA VAL A 5 0.80 17.36 3.17
C VAL A 5 -0.38 17.58 2.22
N ILE A 6 -1.40 16.72 2.32
CA ILE A 6 -2.62 16.82 1.51
C ILE A 6 -3.20 18.23 1.61
N ASN A 7 -3.47 18.83 0.44
CA ASN A 7 -4.02 20.20 0.29
C ASN A 7 -3.12 21.33 0.84
N GLN A 8 -1.85 21.07 1.14
CA GLN A 8 -0.89 22.12 1.47
C GLN A 8 -0.05 22.46 0.24
N GLU A 9 -0.04 23.73 -0.13
CA GLU A 9 0.85 24.19 -1.19
C GLU A 9 2.30 24.19 -0.71
N VAL A 10 3.17 23.61 -1.52
CA VAL A 10 4.61 23.66 -1.34
C VAL A 10 5.18 24.52 -2.46
N ARG A 11 5.77 25.66 -2.09
CA ARG A 11 6.50 26.51 -3.04
C ARG A 11 7.97 26.12 -3.07
N THR A 12 8.51 25.97 -4.27
CA THR A 12 9.94 25.69 -4.49
C THR A 12 10.49 26.60 -5.59
N GLU A 13 11.79 26.90 -5.55
CA GLU A 13 12.49 27.65 -6.60
C GLU A 13 13.16 26.73 -7.63
N THR A 14 13.09 25.41 -7.41
CA THR A 14 13.61 24.38 -8.31
C THR A 14 12.48 23.74 -9.10
N PRO A 15 12.71 23.32 -10.36
CA PRO A 15 11.67 22.71 -11.19
C PRO A 15 11.35 21.26 -10.81
N THR A 16 12.05 20.71 -9.81
CA THR A 16 11.89 19.33 -9.34
C THR A 16 11.66 19.29 -7.85
N VAL A 17 10.84 18.33 -7.42
CA VAL A 17 10.58 18.07 -6.02
C VAL A 17 10.52 16.55 -5.81
N GLU A 18 11.12 16.10 -4.71
CA GLU A 18 11.01 14.71 -4.26
C GLU A 18 9.83 14.59 -3.30
N VAL A 19 8.96 13.60 -3.52
CA VAL A 19 7.88 13.24 -2.59
C VAL A 19 8.43 12.19 -1.63
N THR A 20 8.88 12.61 -0.45
CA THR A 20 9.48 11.69 0.53
C THR A 20 8.41 11.01 1.37
N LEU A 21 8.31 9.69 1.23
CA LEU A 21 7.38 8.84 1.99
C LEU A 21 8.16 7.95 2.98
N THR A 22 7.54 7.71 4.13
CA THR A 22 8.00 6.82 5.20
C THR A 22 6.84 5.92 5.62
N ALA A 23 7.09 4.95 6.51
CA ALA A 23 6.03 4.12 7.07
C ALA A 23 4.93 4.92 7.80
N ASN A 24 5.25 6.12 8.31
CA ASN A 24 4.30 6.94 9.08
C ASN A 24 3.49 7.93 8.22
N ASN A 25 3.88 8.16 6.97
CA ASN A 25 3.22 9.08 6.04
C ASN A 25 3.11 8.49 4.63
N ALA A 26 2.99 7.17 4.52
CA ALA A 26 2.79 6.49 3.25
C ALA A 26 1.46 6.91 2.62
N LEU A 27 1.45 7.01 1.29
CA LEU A 27 0.21 7.19 0.54
C LEU A 27 -0.58 5.86 0.56
N PRO A 28 -1.89 5.90 0.85
CA PRO A 28 -2.75 4.71 0.71
C PRO A 28 -2.74 4.15 -0.71
N LEU A 29 -3.06 2.86 -0.86
CA LEU A 29 -3.26 2.27 -2.19
C LEU A 29 -4.34 3.04 -2.96
N GLY A 30 -4.11 3.24 -4.26
CA GLY A 30 -5.04 3.92 -5.15
C GLY A 30 -4.44 5.08 -5.92
N ARG A 31 -5.33 5.93 -6.46
CA ARG A 31 -4.99 7.05 -7.33
C ARG A 31 -4.77 8.31 -6.52
N HIS A 32 -3.65 9.00 -6.76
CA HIS A 32 -3.30 10.28 -6.15
C HIS A 32 -3.04 11.31 -7.24
N THR A 33 -3.73 12.44 -7.18
CA THR A 33 -3.55 13.54 -8.12
C THR A 33 -2.55 14.55 -7.56
N PHE A 34 -1.54 14.88 -8.36
CA PHE A 34 -0.58 15.95 -8.08
C PHE A 34 -0.82 17.09 -9.06
N ARG A 35 -0.67 18.32 -8.58
CA ARG A 35 -0.94 19.53 -9.35
C ARG A 35 0.25 20.48 -9.31
N LEU A 36 0.57 21.08 -10.44
CA LEU A 36 1.61 22.11 -10.58
C LEU A 36 1.01 23.42 -11.07
N VAL A 37 1.37 24.52 -10.42
CA VAL A 37 1.19 25.89 -10.92
C VAL A 37 2.56 26.55 -10.87
N VAL A 38 3.00 27.13 -11.98
CA VAL A 38 4.26 27.89 -12.04
C VAL A 38 3.97 29.38 -11.98
N VAL A 39 4.85 30.12 -11.29
CA VAL A 39 4.75 31.58 -11.13
C VAL A 39 6.00 32.22 -11.70
N ASP A 40 5.86 33.22 -12.58
CA ASP A 40 6.99 33.97 -13.14
C ASP A 40 7.49 35.08 -12.18
N ASP A 41 8.58 35.75 -12.56
CA ASP A 41 9.19 36.83 -11.78
C ASP A 41 8.37 38.13 -11.77
N SER A 42 7.39 38.23 -12.66
CA SER A 42 6.41 39.32 -12.73
C SER A 42 5.14 39.03 -11.91
N GLY A 43 5.04 37.83 -11.31
CA GLY A 43 3.93 37.39 -10.47
C GLY A 43 2.77 36.75 -11.23
N ASN A 44 2.88 36.48 -12.53
CA ASN A 44 1.85 35.77 -13.29
C ASN A 44 1.87 34.28 -12.95
N SER A 45 0.70 33.65 -12.91
CA SER A 45 0.55 32.21 -12.67
C SER A 45 0.06 31.47 -13.91
N SER A 46 0.54 30.26 -14.14
CA SER A 46 0.02 29.38 -15.18
C SER A 46 -1.39 28.87 -14.86
N ILE A 47 -2.08 28.33 -15.87
CA ILE A 47 -3.13 27.35 -15.60
C ILE A 47 -2.51 26.11 -14.91
N PRO A 48 -3.24 25.40 -14.04
CA PRO A 48 -2.71 24.21 -13.41
C PRO A 48 -2.52 23.06 -14.40
N ASP A 49 -1.44 22.30 -14.22
CA ASP A 49 -1.25 20.99 -14.85
C ASP A 49 -1.34 19.88 -13.79
N GLU A 50 -1.86 18.71 -14.15
CA GLU A 50 -2.15 17.62 -13.21
C GLU A 50 -1.66 16.25 -13.72
N VAL A 51 -1.15 15.44 -12.79
CA VAL A 51 -0.77 14.05 -13.05
C VAL A 51 -1.38 13.12 -12.00
N ILE A 52 -1.73 11.90 -12.42
CA ILE A 52 -2.23 10.86 -11.53
C ILE A 52 -1.15 9.80 -11.34
N VAL A 53 -0.76 9.59 -10.09
CA VAL A 53 0.13 8.50 -9.67
C VAL A 53 -0.71 7.42 -9.02
N ILE A 54 -0.45 6.16 -9.38
CA ILE A 54 -1.14 4.99 -8.79
C ILE A 54 -0.18 4.33 -7.81
N VAL A 55 -0.55 4.30 -6.54
CA VAL A 55 0.13 3.52 -5.51
C VAL A 55 -0.52 2.14 -5.51
N ALA A 56 0.26 1.13 -5.90
CA ALA A 56 -0.22 -0.24 -6.07
C ALA A 56 0.54 -1.19 -5.15
N ASP A 57 -0.19 -2.18 -4.63
CA ASP A 57 0.41 -3.36 -4.04
C ASP A 57 0.71 -4.37 -5.15
N THR A 58 1.95 -4.85 -5.19
CA THR A 58 2.43 -5.83 -6.17
C THR A 58 3.02 -7.08 -5.52
N GLU A 59 2.99 -7.14 -4.19
CA GLU A 59 3.52 -8.27 -3.43
C GLU A 59 2.43 -9.30 -3.19
N ASN A 60 2.82 -10.57 -3.14
CA ASN A 60 1.89 -11.64 -2.79
C ASN A 60 1.73 -11.72 -1.27
N PRO A 61 0.52 -12.03 -0.76
CA PRO A 61 0.34 -12.30 0.65
C PRO A 61 1.12 -13.55 1.07
N THR A 62 1.60 -13.56 2.31
CA THR A 62 2.26 -14.71 2.94
C THR A 62 1.26 -15.53 3.73
N ALA A 63 1.06 -16.78 3.32
CA ALA A 63 0.22 -17.74 4.05
C ALA A 63 0.98 -18.33 5.26
N VAL A 64 0.37 -18.28 6.44
CA VAL A 64 0.89 -18.90 7.66
C VAL A 64 -0.17 -19.84 8.21
N LEU A 65 0.10 -21.15 8.14
CA LEU A 65 -0.80 -22.20 8.61
C LEU A 65 -0.32 -22.79 9.93
N ASN A 66 -1.16 -22.73 10.95
CA ASN A 66 -0.99 -23.43 12.21
C ASN A 66 -2.02 -24.56 12.34
N ALA A 67 -1.58 -25.72 12.81
CA ALA A 67 -2.41 -26.90 13.00
C ALA A 67 -1.79 -27.82 14.06
N PRO A 68 -2.61 -28.65 14.76
CA PRO A 68 -2.08 -29.75 15.55
C PRO A 68 -1.23 -30.70 14.70
N ARG A 69 -0.12 -31.19 15.27
CA ARG A 69 0.75 -32.18 14.61
C ARG A 69 0.17 -33.60 14.61
N SER A 70 -0.78 -33.86 15.51
CA SER A 70 -1.48 -35.12 15.66
C SER A 70 -2.86 -34.88 16.26
N VAL A 71 -3.82 -35.72 15.91
CA VAL A 71 -5.18 -35.70 16.43
C VAL A 71 -5.61 -37.12 16.76
N ASN A 72 -6.48 -37.31 17.75
CA ASN A 72 -6.99 -38.63 18.07
C ASN A 72 -7.95 -39.11 16.99
N PHE A 73 -8.08 -40.42 16.85
CA PHE A 73 -9.06 -41.01 15.93
C PHE A 73 -10.47 -40.49 16.23
N ALA A 74 -11.21 -40.17 15.16
CA ALA A 74 -12.57 -39.64 15.22
C ALA A 74 -12.72 -38.36 16.07
N THR A 75 -11.67 -37.55 16.18
CA THR A 75 -11.74 -36.22 16.82
C THR A 75 -11.62 -35.09 15.80
N SER A 76 -12.40 -34.04 16.02
CA SER A 76 -12.30 -32.80 15.24
C SER A 76 -11.08 -31.99 15.67
N PHE A 77 -10.54 -31.21 14.73
CA PHE A 77 -9.45 -30.27 14.98
C PHE A 77 -9.61 -29.03 14.12
N ASN A 78 -8.90 -27.97 14.48
CA ASN A 78 -8.91 -26.71 13.76
C ASN A 78 -7.62 -26.50 12.98
N LEU A 79 -7.76 -25.92 11.80
CA LEU A 79 -6.68 -25.28 11.06
C LEU A 79 -6.81 -23.77 11.27
N ASP A 80 -5.68 -23.10 11.47
CA ASP A 80 -5.65 -21.68 11.78
C ASP A 80 -4.71 -20.95 10.80
N GLY A 81 -5.31 -20.11 9.96
CA GLY A 81 -4.63 -19.24 9.00
C GLY A 81 -4.47 -17.79 9.48
N SER A 82 -4.91 -17.46 10.70
CA SER A 82 -5.07 -16.08 11.21
C SER A 82 -3.78 -15.26 11.25
N ARG A 83 -2.62 -15.92 11.19
CA ARG A 83 -1.30 -15.28 11.15
C ARG A 83 -0.83 -14.97 9.72
N SER A 84 -1.62 -15.28 8.70
CA SER A 84 -1.32 -14.89 7.32
C SER A 84 -1.43 -13.37 7.18
N PHE A 85 -0.57 -12.78 6.37
CA PHE A 85 -0.48 -11.33 6.25
C PHE A 85 -0.05 -10.92 4.83
N ASP A 86 -0.25 -9.65 4.52
CA ASP A 86 0.24 -9.02 3.30
C ASP A 86 1.20 -7.90 3.71
N ALA A 87 2.42 -7.92 3.16
CA ALA A 87 3.45 -6.94 3.47
C ALA A 87 3.44 -5.75 2.50
N GLY A 88 2.83 -5.90 1.31
CA GLY A 88 2.83 -4.88 0.26
C GLY A 88 1.83 -3.74 0.49
N GLY A 89 1.12 -3.75 1.62
CA GLY A 89 0.15 -2.73 2.01
C GLY A 89 -1.31 -3.13 1.79
N GLY A 90 -1.54 -4.25 1.12
CA GLY A 90 -2.82 -4.91 0.98
C GLY A 90 -3.30 -5.61 2.26
N ARG A 91 -4.36 -6.39 2.15
CA ARG A 91 -4.92 -7.19 3.25
C ARG A 91 -5.38 -8.54 2.72
N VAL A 92 -5.19 -9.58 3.53
CA VAL A 92 -5.75 -10.91 3.25
C VAL A 92 -7.29 -10.85 3.36
N VAL A 93 -7.98 -11.11 2.26
CA VAL A 93 -9.45 -11.07 2.18
C VAL A 93 -10.12 -12.44 2.07
N ALA A 94 -9.36 -13.48 1.75
CA ALA A 94 -9.86 -14.83 1.55
C ALA A 94 -8.80 -15.88 1.91
N TYR A 95 -9.28 -17.06 2.29
CA TYR A 95 -8.46 -18.25 2.56
C TYR A 95 -8.99 -19.41 1.72
N GLN A 96 -8.10 -20.08 0.99
CA GLN A 96 -8.44 -21.26 0.19
C GLN A 96 -7.81 -22.49 0.84
N TRP A 97 -8.66 -23.43 1.26
CA TRP A 97 -8.27 -24.63 1.98
C TRP A 97 -8.36 -25.84 1.06
N THR A 98 -7.29 -26.65 1.00
CA THR A 98 -7.27 -27.91 0.24
C THR A 98 -6.73 -29.02 1.13
N TYR A 99 -7.44 -30.14 1.24
CA TYR A 99 -6.91 -31.36 1.85
C TYR A 99 -6.21 -32.19 0.78
N MET A 100 -4.89 -32.35 0.91
CA MET A 100 -4.05 -33.06 -0.07
C MET A 100 -4.07 -34.58 0.08
N GLY A 101 -4.82 -35.13 1.03
CA GLY A 101 -4.82 -36.57 1.31
C GLY A 101 -3.59 -37.03 2.08
N GLN A 102 -3.43 -38.35 2.20
CA GLN A 102 -2.16 -38.96 2.56
C GLN A 102 -1.30 -39.08 1.30
N PRO A 103 0.05 -39.10 1.43
CA PRO A 103 0.92 -39.49 0.33
C PRO A 103 0.57 -40.86 -0.26
#